data_AF-B1WZS4-F1
#
_entry.id   AF-B1WZS4-F1
#
_cell.length_a   1.000
_cell.length_b   1.000
_cell.length_c   1.000
_cell.angle_alpha   90.00
_cell.angle_beta   90.00
_cell.angle_gamma   90.00
#
_symmetry.space_group_name_H-M   'P 1'
#
loop_
_entity.id
_entity.type
_entity.pdbx_description
1 polymer ?
#
loop_
_entity_poly.entity_id
_entity_poly.type
_entity_poly.pdbx_seq_one_letter_code
_entity_poly.pdbx_strand_id
1 'polypeptide(L)' 'MFDALADRLEDAWKKLRGQDKITEANMQDALKEVRRALLEADVNLQVVKTFIADVEKAAIA' A
#
# COMPACT_ATOMS: atom_id res chain seq x y z
N MET A 1 -11.99 19.47 10.69
CA MET A 1 -12.74 18.32 10.10
C MET A 1 -11.83 17.40 9.28
N PHE A 2 -10.76 17.94 8.66
CA PHE A 2 -9.68 17.15 8.05
C PHE A 2 -8.59 16.70 9.02
N ASP A 3 -8.61 17.19 10.26
CA ASP A 3 -7.58 16.94 11.28
C ASP A 3 -7.54 15.46 11.69
N ALA A 4 -8.71 14.83 11.83
CA ALA A 4 -8.81 13.40 12.13
C ALA A 4 -8.27 12.49 10.99
N LEU A 5 -8.24 13.00 9.75
CA LEU A 5 -7.63 12.31 8.62
C LEU A 5 -6.11 12.49 8.62
N ALA A 6 -5.64 13.71 8.93
CA ALA A 6 -4.23 14.02 9.06
C ALA A 6 -3.55 13.19 10.16
N ASP A 7 -4.18 13.07 11.33
CA ASP A 7 -3.65 12.27 12.44
C ASP A 7 -3.51 10.79 12.08
N ARG A 8 -4.51 10.22 11.38
CA ARG A 8 -4.45 8.82 10.94
C ARG A 8 -3.38 8.56 9.90
N LEU A 9 -3.15 9.52 9.01
CA LEU A 9 -2.06 9.47 8.03
C LEU A 9 -0.70 9.54 8.72
N GLU A 10 -0.54 10.39 9.74
CA GLU A 10 0.71 10.53 10.47
C GLU A 10 1.05 9.25 11.26
N ASP A 11 0.05 8.62 11.88
CA ASP A 11 0.22 7.36 12.61
C ASP A 11 0.57 6.19 11.70
N ALA A 12 -0.03 6.14 10.51
CA ALA A 12 0.34 5.15 9.49
C ALA A 12 1.78 5.36 9.02
N TRP A 13 2.20 6.62 8.83
CA TRP A 13 3.56 6.95 8.42
C TRP A 13 4.61 6.59 9.48
N LYS A 14 4.29 6.80 10.77
CA LYS A 14 5.15 6.41 11.89
C LYS A 14 5.39 4.90 11.94
N LYS A 15 4.37 4.10 11.61
CA LYS A 15 4.49 2.63 11.54
C LYS A 15 5.35 2.16 10.36
N LEU A 16 5.26 2.85 9.22
CA LEU A 16 6.05 2.54 8.03
C LEU A 16 7.52 2.95 8.18
N ARG A 17 7.80 4.06 8.89
CA ARG A 17 9.16 4.59 9.09
C ARG A 17 10.04 3.72 10.01
N GLY A 18 9.47 2.70 10.68
CA GLY A 18 10.17 1.81 11.61
C GLY A 18 10.60 0.46 11.05
N GLN A 19 10.32 0.16 9.77
CA GLN A 19 10.79 -1.07 9.13
C GLN A 19 12.02 -0.77 8.27
N ASP A 20 13.18 -1.19 8.78
CA ASP A 20 14.51 -0.90 8.26
C ASP A 20 14.79 -1.54 6.88
N LYS A 21 13.99 -2.54 6.49
CA LYS A 21 14.04 -3.19 5.16
C LYS A 21 12.67 -3.70 4.75
N ILE A 22 12.23 -3.27 3.57
CA ILE A 22 11.16 -3.96 2.86
C ILE A 22 11.74 -5.28 2.36
N THR A 23 11.31 -6.39 2.96
CA THR A 23 11.63 -7.73 2.47
C THR A 23 10.57 -8.16 1.47
N GLU A 24 10.94 -9.01 0.52
CA GLU A 24 10.04 -9.50 -0.53
C GLU A 24 8.80 -10.20 0.07
N ALA A 25 8.98 -10.89 1.21
CA ALA A 25 7.88 -11.50 1.96
C ALA A 25 6.88 -10.47 2.52
N ASN A 26 7.37 -9.41 3.17
CA ASN A 26 6.49 -8.37 3.73
C ASN A 26 5.80 -7.56 2.63
N MET A 27 6.48 -7.35 1.50
CA MET A 27 5.94 -6.63 0.35
C MET A 27 4.77 -7.37 -0.30
N GLN A 28 4.92 -8.68 -0.53
CA GLN A 28 3.88 -9.50 -1.15
C GLN A 28 2.60 -9.52 -0.31
N ASP A 29 2.72 -9.59 1.02
CA ASP A 29 1.55 -9.57 1.90
C ASP A 29 0.88 -8.19 1.94
N ALA A 30 1.67 -7.10 1.94
CA ALA A 30 1.12 -5.75 1.80
C ALA A 30 0.40 -5.52 0.46
N LEU A 31 0.98 -5.99 -0.65
CA LEU A 31 0.37 -5.88 -1.99
C LEU A 31 -0.95 -6.66 -2.10
N LYS A 32 -1.09 -7.79 -1.41
CA LYS A 32 -2.37 -8.54 -1.33
C LYS A 32 -3.44 -7.74 -0.60
N GLU A 33 -3.12 -7.10 0.51
CA GLU A 33 -4.08 -6.26 1.23
C GLU A 33 -4.51 -5.05 0.39
N VAL A 34 -3.56 -4.39 -0.27
CA VAL A 34 -3.83 -3.28 -1.20
C VAL A 34 -4.73 -3.73 -2.35
N ARG A 35 -4.45 -4.91 -2.94
CA ARG A 35 -5.31 -5.49 -3.99
C ARG A 35 -6.74 -5.65 -3.53
N ARG A 36 -6.93 -6.18 -2.33
CA ARG A 36 -8.26 -6.44 -1.75
C ARG A 36 -9.00 -5.12 -1.52
N ALA A 37 -8.35 -4.14 -0.93
CA ALA A 37 -8.93 -2.82 -0.69
C ALA A 37 -9.36 -2.13 -2.01
N LEU A 38 -8.56 -2.25 -3.06
CA LEU A 38 -8.89 -1.68 -4.38
C LEU A 38 -10.09 -2.37 -5.02
N LEU A 39 -10.22 -3.70 -4.89
CA LEU A 39 -11.38 -4.43 -5.40
C LEU A 39 -12.64 -4.16 -4.59
N GLU A 40 -12.54 -3.99 -3.26
CA GLU A 40 -13.65 -3.61 -2.39
C GLU A 40 -14.15 -2.18 -2.67
N ALA A 41 -13.32 -1.32 -3.24
CA ALA A 41 -13.65 0.03 -3.66
C ALA A 41 -14.18 0.14 -5.10
N ASP A 42 -14.61 -0.98 -5.71
CA ASP A 42 -15.12 -1.06 -7.09
C ASP A 42 -14.13 -0.59 -8.18
N VAL A 43 -12.81 -0.71 -7.93
CA VAL A 43 -11.79 -0.38 -8.94
C VAL A 43 -11.69 -1.51 -9.98
N ASN A 44 -11.56 -1.13 -11.26
CA ASN A 44 -11.43 -2.09 -12.36
C ASN A 44 -10.18 -2.98 -12.18
N LEU A 45 -10.36 -4.29 -12.35
CA LEU A 45 -9.30 -5.29 -12.21
C LEU A 45 -8.05 -5.02 -13.06
N GLN A 46 -8.19 -4.47 -14.27
CA GLN A 46 -7.04 -4.10 -15.11
C GLN A 46 -6.21 -3.00 -14.46
N VAL A 47 -6.86 -1.97 -13.91
CA VAL A 47 -6.19 -0.86 -13.21
C VAL A 47 -5.48 -1.39 -11.96
N VAL A 48 -6.12 -2.26 -11.19
CA VAL A 48 -5.52 -2.87 -10.00
C VAL A 48 -4.27 -3.68 -10.34
N LYS A 49 -4.30 -4.45 -11.43
CA LYS A 49 -3.15 -5.24 -11.88
C LYS A 49 -1.97 -4.37 -12.28
N THR A 50 -2.21 -3.33 -13.08
CA THR A 50 -1.16 -2.40 -13.50
C THR A 50 -0.57 -1.66 -12.31
N PHE A 51 -1.43 -1.17 -11.40
CA PHE A 51 -0.99 -0.47 -10.19
C PHE A 51 -0.07 -1.34 -9.32
N ILE A 52 -0.44 -2.60 -9.07
CA ILE A 52 0.38 -3.52 -8.27
C ILE A 52 1.73 -3.80 -8.95
N ALA A 53 1.73 -4.03 -10.27
CA ALA A 53 2.96 -4.27 -11.02
C ALA A 53 3.91 -3.06 -10.99
N ASP A 54 3.38 -1.85 -11.07
CA ASP A 54 4.17 -0.62 -11.00
C ASP A 54 4.77 -0.42 -9.59
N VAL A 55 4.00 -0.72 -8.54
CA VAL A 55 4.47 -0.62 -7.15
C VAL A 55 5.53 -1.68 -6.84
N GLU A 56 5.34 -2.93 -7.29
CA GLU A 56 6.32 -4.01 -7.14
C GLU A 56 7.65 -3.66 -7.83
N LYS A 57 7.58 -3.07 -9.02
CA LYS A 57 8.77 -2.59 -9.74
C LYS A 57 9.47 -1.43 -9.04
N ALA A 58 8.71 -0.49 -8.46
CA ALA A 58 9.27 0.66 -7.75
C ALA A 58 9.89 0.29 -6.40
N ALA A 59 9.43 -0.78 -5.76
CA ALA A 59 9.90 -1.20 -4.44
C ALA A 59 11.18 -2.06 -4.48
N ILE A 60 11.54 -2.61 -5.64
CA ILE A 60 12.78 -3.38 -5.88
C ILE A 60 13.94 -2.48 -6.38
N ALA A 61 13.64 -1.24 -6.80
CA ALA A 61 14.60 -0.27 -7.33
C ALA A 61 15.16 0.66 -6.24
#